data_AF-A0A1A8AKY6-F1
#
_entry.id   AF-A0A1A8AKY6-F1
#
_cell.length_a   1.000
_cell.length_b   1.000
_cell.length_c   1.000
_cell.angle_alpha   90.00
_cell.angle_beta   90.00
_cell.angle_gamma   90.00
#
_symmetry.space_group_name_H-M   'P 1'
#
loop_
_entity.id
_entity.type
_entity.pdbx_description
1 polymer ?
#
loop_
_entity_poly.entity_id
_entity_poly.type
_entity_poly.pdbx_seq_one_letter_code
_entity_poly.pdbx_strand_id
1 'polypeptide(L)'
;IITDYFFGFGYILLAGVAYLIRDWRKLQLAISAPGFLFIIYIWVLPKSARWLMANNRNEEAWEIIVKAAQMNGRLITKDLEMCQTYQPKDKTTLKKYSFLDLIRTPTMRKQSLIVFYLWFVNVLVYYSLSLNISDF
;
A
#
# COMPACT_ATOMS: atom_id res chain seq x y z
N ILE A 1 0.03 12.71 -2.47
CA ILE A 1 0.07 13.58 -3.67
C ILE A 1 -0.29 12.79 -4.93
N ILE A 2 0.58 11.90 -5.46
CA ILE A 2 0.28 11.12 -6.67
C ILE A 2 -0.99 10.27 -6.51
N THR A 3 -1.14 9.59 -5.37
CA THR A 3 -2.34 8.84 -5.02
C THR A 3 -3.61 9.69 -5.00
N ASP A 4 -3.51 10.94 -4.54
CA ASP A 4 -4.66 11.83 -4.38
C ASP A 4 -5.19 12.27 -5.75
N TYR A 5 -4.30 12.43 -6.74
CA TYR A 5 -4.68 12.67 -8.13
C TYR A 5 -5.42 11.45 -8.74
N PHE A 6 -4.97 10.23 -8.45
CA PHE A 6 -5.67 9.03 -8.91
C PHE A 6 -7.06 8.91 -8.30
N PHE A 7 -7.22 9.26 -7.02
CA PHE A 7 -8.53 9.33 -6.36
C PHE A 7 -9.45 10.34 -7.05
N GLY A 8 -8.97 11.57 -7.26
CA GLY A 8 -9.76 12.61 -7.94
C GLY A 8 -10.19 12.22 -9.36
N PHE A 9 -9.26 11.66 -10.15
CA PHE A 9 -9.56 11.17 -11.49
C PHE A 9 -10.59 10.03 -11.46
N GLY A 10 -10.48 9.11 -10.50
CA GLY A 10 -11.43 8.03 -10.28
C GLY A 10 -12.85 8.53 -10.03
N TYR A 11 -13.02 9.57 -9.21
CA TYR A 11 -14.33 10.18 -8.95
C TYR A 11 -14.95 10.83 -10.20
N ILE A 12 -14.15 11.52 -11.01
CA ILE A 12 -14.62 12.14 -12.26
C ILE A 12 -15.08 11.05 -13.24
N LEU A 13 -14.28 9.99 -13.38
CA LEU A 13 -14.62 8.86 -14.25
C LEU A 13 -15.89 8.15 -13.76
N LEU A 14 -16.01 7.94 -12.44
CA LEU A 14 -17.20 7.36 -11.81
C LEU A 14 -18.46 8.18 -12.11
N ALA A 15 -18.39 9.51 -12.00
CA ALA A 15 -19.51 10.39 -12.31
C ALA A 15 -19.93 10.29 -13.80
N GLY A 16 -18.95 10.21 -14.72
CA GLY A 16 -19.21 10.00 -16.15
C GLY A 16 -19.90 8.66 -16.44
N VAL A 17 -19.44 7.57 -15.82
CA VAL A 17 -20.05 6.24 -15.99
C VAL A 17 -21.45 6.19 -15.36
N ALA A 18 -21.66 6.84 -14.22
CA ALA A 18 -22.97 6.94 -13.57
C ALA A 18 -23.99 7.75 -14.39
N TYR A 19 -23.52 8.74 -15.17
CA TYR A 19 -24.38 9.48 -16.10
C TYR A 19 -24.88 8.60 -17.26
N LEU A 20 -24.00 7.75 -17.80
CA LEU A 20 -24.30 6.84 -18.91
C LEU A 20 -25.15 5.63 -18.48
N ILE A 21 -24.94 5.12 -17.27
CA ILE A 21 -25.60 3.91 -16.77
C ILE A 21 -26.45 4.26 -15.55
N ARG A 22 -27.76 4.45 -15.77
CA ARG A 22 -28.72 4.75 -14.71
C ARG A 22 -29.07 3.53 -13.83
N ASP A 23 -28.83 2.32 -14.32
CA ASP A 23 -29.06 1.07 -13.58
C ASP A 23 -27.93 0.80 -12.58
N TRP A 24 -28.25 0.88 -11.28
CA TRP A 24 -27.26 0.68 -10.20
C TRP A 24 -26.53 -0.68 -10.27
N ARG A 25 -27.19 -1.74 -10.74
CA ARG A 25 -26.57 -3.09 -10.88
C ARG A 25 -25.51 -3.11 -11.98
N LYS A 26 -25.78 -2.47 -13.11
CA LYS A 26 -24.83 -2.39 -14.24
C LYS A 26 -23.67 -1.46 -13.90
N LEU A 27 -23.95 -0.38 -13.18
CA LEU A 27 -22.93 0.54 -12.66
C LEU A 27 -21.95 -0.18 -11.72
N GLN A 28 -22.46 -0.96 -10.77
CA GLN A 28 -21.61 -1.72 -9.84
C GLN A 28 -20.76 -2.78 -10.54
N LEU A 29 -21.29 -3.40 -11.60
CA LEU A 29 -20.54 -4.34 -12.43
C LEU A 29 -19.45 -3.63 -13.25
N ALA A 30 -19.76 -2.47 -13.82
CA ALA A 30 -18.80 -1.65 -14.57
C ALA A 30 -17.63 -1.15 -13.70
N ILE A 31 -17.88 -0.79 -12.44
CA ILE A 31 -16.83 -0.31 -11.51
C ILE A 31 -15.98 -1.46 -10.98
N SER A 32 -16.56 -2.64 -10.79
CA SER A 32 -15.82 -3.82 -10.32
C SER A 32 -15.00 -4.49 -11.41
N ALA A 33 -15.39 -4.36 -12.68
CA ALA A 33 -14.69 -4.94 -13.83
C ALA A 33 -13.19 -4.57 -13.91
N PRO A 34 -12.77 -3.30 -13.79
CA PRO A 34 -11.35 -2.94 -13.69
C PRO A 34 -10.64 -3.61 -12.51
N GLY A 35 -11.34 -3.84 -11.40
CA GLY A 35 -10.82 -4.56 -10.22
C GLY A 35 -10.33 -5.96 -10.56
N PHE A 36 -11.02 -6.67 -11.45
CA PHE A 36 -10.60 -8.00 -11.89
C PHE A 36 -9.34 -7.98 -12.75
N LEU A 37 -9.10 -6.91 -13.52
CA LEU A 37 -7.86 -6.75 -14.29
C LEU A 37 -6.64 -6.64 -13.36
N PHE A 38 -6.80 -6.08 -12.16
CA PHE A 38 -5.72 -6.02 -11.17
C PHE A 38 -5.32 -7.39 -10.61
N ILE A 39 -6.17 -8.42 -10.72
CA ILE A 39 -5.80 -9.81 -10.31
C ILE A 39 -4.69 -10.35 -11.21
N ILE A 40 -4.71 -10.00 -12.50
CA ILE A 40 -3.65 -10.38 -13.45
C ILE A 40 -2.32 -9.72 -13.04
N TYR A 41 -2.38 -8.54 -12.43
CA TYR A 41 -1.22 -7.81 -11.94
C TYR A 41 -0.47 -8.56 -10.83
N ILE A 42 -1.13 -9.45 -10.07
CA ILE A 42 -0.49 -10.31 -9.06
C ILE A 42 0.54 -11.25 -9.71
N TRP A 43 0.31 -11.67 -10.95
CA TRP A 43 1.20 -12.57 -11.69
C TRP A 43 2.32 -11.82 -12.42
N VAL A 44 2.03 -10.59 -12.88
CA VAL A 44 2.98 -9.80 -13.68
C VAL A 44 3.95 -9.01 -12.80
N LEU A 45 3.51 -8.53 -11.63
CA LEU A 45 4.35 -7.69 -10.79
C LEU A 45 5.35 -8.55 -10.01
N PRO A 46 6.68 -8.35 -10.19
CA PRO A 46 7.66 -9.02 -9.36
C PRO A 46 7.41 -8.67 -7.89
N LYS A 47 7.54 -9.68 -7.01
CA LYS A 47 7.45 -9.46 -5.57
C LYS A 47 8.45 -8.38 -5.15
N SER A 48 8.04 -7.50 -4.24
CA SER A 48 8.91 -6.40 -3.83
C SER A 48 10.22 -6.95 -3.24
N ALA A 49 11.36 -6.35 -3.60
CA ALA A 49 12.67 -6.75 -3.09
C ALA A 49 12.72 -6.75 -1.55
N ARG A 50 11.98 -5.83 -0.91
CA ARG A 50 11.80 -5.77 0.55
C ARG A 50 11.12 -7.02 1.13
N TRP A 51 10.08 -7.54 0.46
CA TRP A 51 9.40 -8.76 0.89
C TRP A 51 10.30 -9.99 0.71
N LEU A 52 11.09 -10.04 -0.37
CA LEU A 52 12.04 -11.13 -0.62
C LEU A 52 13.17 -11.15 0.43
N MET A 53 13.76 -9.97 0.75
CA MET A 53 14.74 -9.84 1.83
C MET A 53 14.17 -10.26 3.19
N ALA A 54 12.92 -9.86 3.50
CA ALA A 54 12.28 -10.23 4.76
C ALA A 54 11.98 -11.74 4.89
N ASN A 55 11.90 -12.47 3.78
CA ASN A 55 11.64 -13.92 3.76
C ASN A 55 12.91 -14.76 3.54
N ASN A 56 14.10 -14.22 3.83
CA ASN A 56 15.41 -14.88 3.61
C ASN A 56 15.68 -15.30 2.15
N ARG A 57 14.94 -14.77 1.16
CA ARG A 57 15.17 -15.01 -0.28
C ARG A 57 16.08 -13.92 -0.84
N ASN A 58 17.28 -13.83 -0.26
CA ASN A 58 18.21 -12.73 -0.52
C ASN A 58 18.78 -12.76 -1.95
N GLU A 59 18.94 -13.94 -2.55
CA GLU A 59 19.43 -14.09 -3.92
C GLU A 59 18.44 -13.51 -4.95
N GLU A 60 17.15 -13.84 -4.85
CA GLU A 60 16.12 -13.29 -5.72
C GLU A 60 15.90 -11.78 -5.51
N ALA A 61 16.03 -11.32 -4.26
CA ALA A 61 15.99 -9.89 -3.96
C ALA A 61 17.14 -9.16 -4.67
N TRP A 62 18.33 -9.75 -4.66
CA TRP A 62 19.52 -9.22 -5.33
C TRP A 62 19.33 -9.14 -6.85
N GLU A 63 18.80 -10.19 -7.48
CA GLU A 63 18.51 -10.18 -8.93
C GLU A 63 17.56 -9.05 -9.32
N ILE A 64 16.50 -8.82 -8.54
CA ILE A 64 15.54 -7.72 -8.78
C ILE A 64 16.21 -6.36 -8.58
N ILE A 65 17.03 -6.20 -7.55
CA ILE A 65 17.76 -4.95 -7.27
C ILE A 65 18.77 -4.65 -8.38
N VAL A 66 19.53 -5.63 -8.84
CA VAL A 66 20.50 -5.48 -9.93
C VAL A 66 19.78 -5.13 -11.23
N LYS A 67 18.68 -5.82 -11.56
CA LYS A 67 17.87 -5.51 -12.73
C LYS A 67 17.30 -4.09 -12.67
N ALA A 68 16.78 -3.69 -11.51
CA ALA A 68 16.31 -2.32 -11.29
C ALA A 68 17.44 -1.29 -11.39
N ALA A 69 18.64 -1.60 -10.93
CA ALA A 69 19.80 -0.72 -11.01
C ALA A 69 20.29 -0.55 -12.46
N GLN A 70 20.34 -1.65 -13.21
CA GLN A 70 20.64 -1.63 -14.65
C GLN A 70 19.64 -0.78 -15.42
N MET A 71 18.34 -0.93 -15.14
CA MET A 71 17.29 -0.08 -15.74
C MET A 71 17.46 1.40 -15.37
N ASN A 72 17.96 1.70 -14.17
CA ASN A 72 18.26 3.06 -13.72
C ASN A 72 19.67 3.54 -14.14
N GLY A 73 20.37 2.80 -14.99
CA GLY A 73 21.72 3.15 -15.49
C GLY A 73 22.82 3.14 -14.42
N ARG A 74 22.58 2.54 -13.25
CA ARG A 74 23.56 2.42 -12.18
C ARG A 74 24.12 1.00 -12.14
N LEU A 75 25.43 0.88 -12.31
CA LEU A 75 26.16 -0.37 -12.08
C LEU A 75 26.33 -0.55 -10.57
N ILE A 76 25.56 -1.46 -9.98
CA ILE A 76 25.78 -1.92 -8.62
C ILE A 76 26.83 -3.03 -8.68
N THR A 77 28.05 -2.72 -8.26
CA THR A 77 29.11 -3.71 -8.06
C THR A 77 28.73 -4.63 -6.89
N LYS A 78 29.06 -5.92 -7.00
CA LYS A 78 28.79 -7.00 -6.03
C LYS A 78 29.24 -6.72 -4.58
N ASP A 79 30.00 -5.65 -4.34
CA ASP A 79 30.58 -5.27 -3.04
C ASP A 79 29.79 -4.22 -2.27
N LEU A 80 28.60 -3.81 -2.73
CA LEU A 80 27.80 -2.86 -1.96
C LEU A 80 27.08 -3.58 -0.83
N GLU A 81 27.73 -3.51 0.32
CA GLU A 81 27.33 -3.53 1.74
C GLU A 81 25.83 -3.42 2.08
N MET A 82 24.90 -3.08 1.19
CA MET A 82 23.45 -3.05 1.43
C MET A 82 22.87 -4.40 1.90
N CYS A 83 23.42 -5.53 1.43
CA CYS A 83 23.03 -6.85 1.95
C CYS A 83 23.55 -7.12 3.37
N GLN A 84 24.56 -6.36 3.85
CA GLN A 84 25.06 -6.43 5.23
C GLN A 84 24.47 -5.33 6.13
N THR A 85 24.15 -4.15 5.60
CA THR A 85 23.60 -3.04 6.39
C THR A 85 22.15 -3.30 6.82
N TYR A 86 21.40 -4.10 6.07
CA TYR A 86 20.11 -4.65 6.53
C TYR A 86 20.28 -6.06 7.12
N GLN A 87 21.30 -6.27 7.95
CA GLN A 87 21.15 -7.20 9.06
C GLN A 87 20.29 -6.50 10.12
N PRO A 88 19.00 -6.83 10.30
CA PRO A 88 18.42 -6.58 11.60
C PRO A 88 19.33 -7.28 12.60
N LYS A 89 19.92 -6.53 13.52
CA LYS A 89 20.79 -7.04 14.60
C LYS A 89 20.11 -8.10 15.48
N ASP A 90 18.84 -8.39 15.26
CA ASP A 90 18.09 -9.45 15.90
C ASP A 90 17.92 -10.64 14.96
N LYS A 91 18.76 -11.67 15.17
CA LYS A 91 18.51 -13.06 14.77
C LYS A 91 17.24 -13.58 15.45
N THR A 92 16.07 -13.11 15.03
CA THR A 92 14.79 -13.70 15.43
C THR A 92 14.09 -14.20 14.17
N THR A 93 14.49 -15.42 13.79
CA THR A 93 13.62 -16.45 13.21
C THR A 93 12.19 -15.95 12.97
N LEU A 94 11.84 -15.58 11.73
CA LEU A 94 10.48 -15.35 11.21
C LEU A 94 9.41 -15.32 12.31
N LYS A 95 9.44 -14.32 13.20
CA LYS A 95 8.47 -14.25 14.28
C LYS A 95 7.17 -13.92 13.58
N LYS A 96 6.19 -14.82 13.66
CA LYS A 96 4.81 -14.50 13.29
C LYS A 96 4.39 -13.33 14.19
N TYR A 97 4.57 -12.12 13.69
CA TYR A 97 4.09 -10.92 14.35
C TYR A 97 2.56 -11.03 14.36
N SER A 98 2.02 -11.36 15.52
CA SER A 98 0.59 -11.32 15.75
C SER A 98 0.16 -9.87 16.00
N PHE A 99 -1.09 -9.52 15.71
CA PHE A 99 -1.67 -8.21 16.04
C PHE A 99 -1.45 -7.84 17.53
N LEU A 100 -1.36 -8.84 18.40
CA LEU A 100 -1.08 -8.66 19.83
C LEU A 100 0.36 -8.18 20.12
N ASP A 101 1.33 -8.46 19.26
CA ASP A 101 2.71 -7.98 19.42
C ASP A 101 2.84 -6.47 19.13
N LEU A 102 1.88 -5.91 18.38
CA LEU A 102 1.76 -4.46 18.14
C LEU A 102 1.42 -3.70 19.44
N ILE A 103 0.63 -4.34 20.31
CA ILE A 103 0.27 -3.79 21.63
C ILE A 103 1.40 -4.06 22.63
N ARG A 104 2.24 -5.08 22.41
CA ARG A 104 3.26 -5.52 23.37
C ARG A 104 4.39 -4.52 23.58
N THR A 105 4.75 -3.73 22.57
CA THR A 105 5.83 -2.74 22.67
C THR A 105 5.26 -1.34 22.96
N PRO A 106 5.67 -0.66 24.06
CA PRO A 106 5.04 0.59 24.52
C PRO A 106 5.15 1.75 23.52
N THR A 107 6.23 1.81 22.73
CA THR A 107 6.44 2.83 21.69
C THR A 107 5.48 2.65 20.51
N MET A 108 5.34 1.41 20.01
CA MET A 108 4.42 1.06 18.92
C MET A 108 2.95 1.27 19.33
N ARG A 109 2.60 0.96 20.58
CA ARG A 109 1.24 1.19 21.11
C ARG A 109 0.87 2.67 21.13
N LYS A 110 1.77 3.54 21.62
CA LYS A 110 1.53 4.99 21.63
C LYS A 110 1.34 5.53 20.21
N GLN A 111 2.21 5.14 19.28
CA GLN A 111 2.07 5.55 17.88
C GLN A 111 0.77 5.05 17.25
N SER A 112 0.41 3.78 17.48
CA SER A 112 -0.84 3.20 16.96
C SER A 112 -2.07 3.90 17.53
N LEU A 113 -2.09 4.23 18.82
CA LEU A 113 -3.18 4.96 19.46
C LEU A 113 -3.29 6.40 18.93
N ILE A 114 -2.17 7.08 18.73
CA ILE A 114 -2.15 8.43 18.13
C ILE A 114 -2.72 8.39 16.72
N VAL A 115 -2.28 7.43 15.89
CA VAL A 115 -2.79 7.27 14.52
C VAL A 115 -4.28 6.94 14.53
N PHE A 116 -4.72 6.03 15.40
CA PHE A 116 -6.13 5.66 15.54
C PHE A 116 -6.99 6.86 15.95
N TYR A 117 -6.52 7.65 16.93
CA TYR A 117 -7.20 8.85 17.38
C TYR A 117 -7.28 9.91 16.28
N LEU A 118 -6.17 10.16 15.56
CA LEU A 118 -6.16 11.08 14.43
C LEU A 118 -7.14 10.65 13.33
N TRP A 119 -7.20 9.35 13.04
CA TRP A 119 -8.14 8.81 12.07
C TRP A 119 -9.59 9.00 12.52
N PHE A 120 -9.88 8.72 13.79
CA PHE A 120 -11.20 8.94 14.38
C PHE A 120 -11.64 10.41 14.30
N VAL A 121 -10.77 11.34 14.70
CA VAL A 121 -11.07 12.78 14.63
C VAL A 121 -11.29 13.23 13.19
N ASN A 122 -10.48 12.73 12.24
CA ASN A 122 -10.63 13.07 10.82
C ASN A 122 -11.99 12.61 10.27
N VAL A 123 -12.40 11.39 10.60
CA VAL A 123 -13.71 10.83 10.23
C VAL A 123 -14.85 11.65 10.83
N LEU A 124 -14.74 11.99 12.11
CA LEU A 124 -15.76 12.79 12.79
C LEU A 124 -15.90 14.16 12.13
N VAL A 125 -14.79 14.87 11.90
CA VAL A 125 -14.80 16.18 11.23
C VAL A 125 -15.37 16.08 9.81
N TYR A 126 -14.98 15.06 9.04
CA TYR A 126 -15.50 14.84 7.70
C TYR A 126 -17.02 14.65 7.69
N TYR A 127 -17.55 13.78 8.56
CA TYR A 127 -18.99 13.56 8.65
C TYR A 127 -19.73 14.77 9.24
N SER A 128 -19.17 15.45 10.24
CA SER A 128 -19.76 16.68 10.79
C SER A 128 -19.88 17.78 9.75
N LEU A 129 -18.86 17.94 8.89
CA LEU A 129 -18.89 18.90 7.78
C LEU A 129 -19.89 18.47 6.71
N SER A 130 -19.86 17.19 6.30
CA SER A 130 -20.79 16.65 5.30
C SER A 130 -22.26 16.75 5.74
N LEU A 131 -22.55 16.53 7.03
CA LEU A 131 -23.90 16.64 7.58
C LEU A 131 -24.36 18.09 7.72
N ASN A 132 -23.46 19.01 8.10
CA ASN A 132 -23.79 20.45 8.08
C ASN A 132 -24.05 20.97 6.67
N ILE A 133 -23.36 20.44 5.66
CA ILE A 133 -23.55 20.85 4.25
C ILE A 133 -24.87 20.33 3.69
N SER A 134 -25.40 19.20 4.17
CA SER A 134 -26.70 18.69 3.73
C SER A 134 -27.92 19.41 4.32
N ASP A 135 -27.73 20.32 5.28
CA ASP A 135 -28.79 21.14 5.90
C ASP A 135 -28.92 22.55 5.26
N PHE A 136 -28.28 22.80 4.11
CA PHE A 136 -28.44 24.01 3.29
C PHE A 136 -29.13 23.74 1.95
#